data_AF-A0A3C0GGM5-F1
#
_entry.id   AF-A0A3C0GGM5-F1
#
_cell.length_a   1.000
_cell.length_b   1.000
_cell.length_c   1.000
_cell.angle_alpha   90.00
_cell.angle_beta   90.00
_cell.angle_gamma   90.00
#
_symmetry.space_group_name_H-M   'P 1'
#
loop_
_entity.id
_entity.type
_entity.pdbx_description
1 polymer ?
#
loop_
_entity_poly.entity_id
_entity_poly.type
_entity_poly.pdbx_seq_one_letter_code
_entity_poly.pdbx_strand_id
1 'polypeptide(L)'
;LLDKDEINAAQKSMSSYAFRREFMASFEARGLEVFKEDWIKFSEEKPENYDCYVAVDVSGFQDLVKKKTKNTRLDNTSICVVFVNEDGWYVENIVYGRWTVEETAQKIFQVVRDYKPLCVGIERCISYQAVMPPLLDMMRRNNFFFHIEEILHNNVKKIDRVIWALQGRFENGIITLNKGAWNSRFLDELFQFPDILTHDDLVDSLAYIDQLAKVTYGGNYEELSDFEIIDSVAGY
;
A
#
# COMPACT_ATOMS: atom_id res chain seq x y z
N LEU A 1 -25.24 -10.32 30.11
CA LEU A 1 -25.40 -9.57 28.85
C LEU A 1 -24.38 -8.45 28.91
N LEU A 2 -23.47 -8.39 27.94
CA LEU A 2 -22.49 -7.30 27.82
C LEU A 2 -23.21 -5.96 27.67
N ASP A 3 -22.64 -4.89 28.23
CA ASP A 3 -23.20 -3.56 28.16
C ASP A 3 -23.20 -3.04 26.72
N LYS A 4 -24.29 -2.41 26.30
CA LYS A 4 -24.46 -1.93 24.92
C LYS A 4 -23.47 -0.81 24.59
N ASP A 5 -23.11 -0.01 25.58
CA ASP A 5 -22.19 1.11 25.39
C ASP A 5 -20.74 0.62 25.20
N GLU A 6 -20.34 -0.44 25.92
CA GLU A 6 -19.04 -1.09 25.74
C GLU A 6 -18.91 -1.76 24.35
N ILE A 7 -19.97 -2.43 23.88
CA ILE A 7 -19.99 -3.04 22.54
C ILE A 7 -19.84 -1.98 21.45
N ASN A 8 -20.53 -0.84 21.58
CA ASN A 8 -20.45 0.26 20.62
C ASN A 8 -19.08 0.95 20.62
N ALA A 9 -18.42 1.04 21.79
CA ALA A 9 -17.07 1.56 21.91
C ALA A 9 -16.06 0.61 21.24
N ALA A 10 -16.14 -0.69 21.55
CA ALA A 10 -15.28 -1.72 20.97
C ALA A 10 -15.41 -1.80 19.43
N GLN A 11 -16.65 -1.69 18.91
CA GLN A 11 -16.90 -1.67 17.47
C GLN A 11 -16.21 -0.50 16.75
N LYS A 12 -15.99 0.63 17.44
CA LYS A 12 -15.31 1.80 16.86
C LYS A 12 -13.79 1.76 17.01
N SER A 13 -13.28 1.07 18.02
CA SER A 13 -11.86 1.06 18.34
C SER A 13 -11.10 -0.16 17.81
N MET A 14 -11.78 -1.28 17.58
CA MET A 14 -11.18 -2.55 17.13
C MET A 14 -11.39 -2.76 15.63
N SER A 15 -10.62 -3.68 15.02
CA SER A 15 -10.93 -4.16 13.66
C SER A 15 -12.22 -4.98 13.68
N SER A 16 -12.97 -5.01 12.57
CA SER A 16 -14.21 -5.77 12.51
C SER A 16 -13.95 -7.26 12.74
N TYR A 17 -12.81 -7.78 12.28
CA TYR A 17 -12.33 -9.13 12.59
C TYR A 17 -12.17 -9.37 14.10
N ALA A 18 -11.43 -8.52 14.81
CA ALA A 18 -11.22 -8.67 16.26
C ALA A 18 -12.54 -8.58 17.03
N PHE A 19 -13.42 -7.66 16.63
CA PHE A 19 -14.76 -7.53 17.20
C PHE A 19 -15.62 -8.79 16.98
N ARG A 20 -15.61 -9.38 15.77
CA ARG A 20 -16.34 -10.64 15.48
C ARG A 20 -15.79 -11.81 16.29
N ARG A 21 -14.47 -11.88 16.47
CA ARG A 21 -13.80 -12.92 17.25
C ARG A 21 -14.16 -12.83 18.74
N GLU A 22 -14.06 -11.64 19.33
CA GLU A 22 -14.25 -11.45 20.77
C GLU A 22 -15.72 -11.34 21.20
N PHE A 23 -16.56 -10.66 20.41
CA PHE A 23 -17.93 -10.33 20.82
C PHE A 23 -19.01 -11.15 20.11
N MET A 24 -18.74 -11.65 18.89
CA MET A 24 -19.73 -12.42 18.13
C MET A 24 -19.51 -13.95 18.19
N ALA A 25 -18.41 -14.40 18.79
CA ALA A 25 -18.02 -15.82 18.83
C ALA A 25 -18.14 -16.52 17.45
N SER A 26 -17.94 -15.74 16.38
CA SER A 26 -18.03 -16.25 15.02
C SER A 26 -16.75 -17.03 14.75
N PHE A 27 -16.85 -18.36 14.76
CA PHE A 27 -15.81 -19.24 14.22
C PHE A 27 -15.87 -19.15 12.69
N GLU A 28 -15.54 -17.98 12.12
CA GLU A 28 -15.22 -17.88 10.70
C GLU A 28 -14.06 -18.85 10.44
N ALA A 29 -14.35 -19.85 9.61
CA ALA A 29 -13.54 -21.05 9.46
C ALA A 29 -12.11 -20.67 9.10
N ARG A 30 -11.14 -21.14 9.91
CA ARG A 30 -9.72 -21.53 9.70
C ARG A 30 -9.14 -21.46 8.26
N GLY A 31 -9.52 -20.50 7.44
CA GLY A 31 -8.88 -20.18 6.20
C GLY A 31 -7.59 -19.49 6.58
N LEU A 32 -6.48 -20.22 6.47
CA LEU A 32 -5.09 -19.80 6.62
C LEU A 32 -4.99 -18.46 7.37
N GLU A 33 -4.81 -18.48 8.71
CA GLU A 33 -4.44 -17.27 9.46
C GLU A 33 -3.05 -16.81 8.97
N VAL A 34 -3.02 -16.12 7.82
CA VAL A 34 -1.79 -15.70 7.15
C VAL A 34 -1.08 -14.65 7.99
N PHE A 35 -1.85 -13.75 8.59
CA PHE A 35 -1.37 -12.68 9.45
C PHE A 35 -1.98 -12.81 10.84
N LYS A 36 -1.17 -12.58 11.87
CA LYS A 36 -1.61 -12.62 13.26
C LYS A 36 -1.58 -11.26 13.91
N GLU A 37 -2.46 -11.07 14.89
CA GLU A 37 -2.62 -9.81 15.59
C GLU A 37 -1.41 -9.47 16.48
N ASP A 38 -0.77 -10.48 17.07
CA ASP A 38 0.44 -10.33 17.89
C ASP A 38 1.68 -9.91 17.09
N TRP A 39 1.63 -9.99 15.77
CA TRP A 39 2.69 -9.51 14.87
C TRP A 39 2.62 -8.00 14.63
N ILE A 40 1.50 -7.35 14.94
CA ILE A 40 1.30 -5.94 14.63
C ILE A 40 2.01 -5.06 15.65
N LYS A 41 2.93 -4.22 15.16
CA LYS A 41 3.62 -3.20 15.95
C LYS A 41 3.16 -1.81 15.54
N PHE A 42 2.88 -0.98 16.54
CA PHE A 42 2.61 0.44 16.37
C PHE A 42 3.73 1.29 16.95
N SER A 43 4.06 2.38 16.27
CA SER A 43 4.94 3.44 16.80
C SER A 43 4.45 4.78 16.28
N GLU A 44 4.43 5.81 17.13
CA GLU A 44 4.22 7.21 16.69
C GLU A 44 5.56 7.89 16.35
N GLU A 45 6.66 7.32 16.81
CA GLU A 45 8.00 7.80 16.50
C GLU A 45 8.40 7.25 15.14
N LYS A 46 8.45 8.16 14.16
CA LYS A 46 9.06 7.89 12.86
C LYS A 46 10.57 7.78 13.04
N PRO A 47 11.19 6.64 12.68
CA PRO A 47 12.62 6.48 12.85
C PRO A 47 13.44 7.30 11.82
N GLU A 48 14.71 7.57 12.15
CA GLU A 48 15.60 8.46 11.38
C GLU A 48 16.28 7.71 10.21
N ASN A 49 16.68 8.43 9.16
CA ASN A 49 17.38 7.90 7.98
C ASN A 49 16.61 6.86 7.15
N TYR A 50 15.38 7.19 6.77
CA TYR A 50 14.56 6.36 5.88
C TYR A 50 14.33 7.04 4.53
N ASP A 51 14.31 6.23 3.48
CA ASP A 51 13.87 6.63 2.15
C ASP A 51 12.34 6.51 2.07
N CYS A 52 11.68 7.54 1.54
CA CYS A 52 10.22 7.55 1.41
C CYS A 52 9.82 6.95 0.05
N TYR A 53 8.90 5.99 0.09
CA TYR A 53 8.28 5.36 -1.07
C TYR A 53 6.78 5.55 -1.02
N VAL A 54 6.18 5.76 -2.19
CA VAL A 54 4.73 5.81 -2.33
C VAL A 54 4.30 4.76 -3.34
N ALA A 55 3.34 3.92 -2.95
CA ALA A 55 2.72 2.95 -3.84
C ALA A 55 1.23 3.21 -3.98
N VAL A 56 0.73 3.13 -5.21
CA VAL A 56 -0.67 3.42 -5.52
C VAL A 56 -1.31 2.21 -6.21
N ASP A 57 -2.36 1.70 -5.57
CA ASP A 57 -3.31 0.77 -6.16
C ASP A 57 -4.55 1.56 -6.61
N VAL A 58 -4.82 1.55 -7.92
CA VAL A 58 -5.86 2.38 -8.54
C VAL A 58 -7.04 1.52 -8.96
N SER A 59 -8.08 1.53 -8.13
CA SER A 59 -9.36 0.90 -8.45
C SER A 59 -10.11 1.63 -9.58
N GLY A 60 -10.97 0.89 -10.28
CA GLY A 60 -11.75 1.36 -11.41
C GLY A 60 -12.64 2.57 -11.09
N PHE A 61 -12.55 3.59 -11.93
CA PHE A 61 -13.30 4.83 -11.77
C PHE A 61 -14.80 4.62 -11.99
N GLN A 62 -15.62 5.26 -11.16
CA GLN A 62 -17.03 5.39 -11.48
C GLN A 62 -17.20 6.40 -12.63
N ASP A 63 -17.72 5.95 -13.75
CA ASP A 63 -18.48 6.83 -14.62
C ASP A 63 -19.74 7.25 -13.84
N LEU A 64 -19.84 8.53 -13.47
CA LEU A 64 -21.05 9.15 -12.88
C LEU A 64 -22.28 9.07 -13.82
N VAL A 65 -22.17 8.38 -14.96
CA VAL A 65 -23.15 8.31 -16.03
C VAL A 65 -23.64 6.86 -16.18
N LYS A 66 -24.72 6.57 -15.43
CA LYS A 66 -25.75 5.51 -15.66
C LYS A 66 -25.71 4.25 -14.76
N LYS A 67 -26.70 4.27 -13.85
CA LYS A 67 -27.69 3.22 -13.52
C LYS A 67 -27.23 1.94 -12.82
N LYS A 68 -27.82 1.78 -11.62
CA LYS A 68 -28.71 0.67 -11.23
C LYS A 68 -28.37 -0.70 -11.85
N THR A 69 -27.36 -1.39 -11.31
CA THR A 69 -27.38 -2.87 -11.30
C THR A 69 -26.57 -3.43 -10.13
N LYS A 70 -27.23 -4.31 -9.36
CA LYS A 70 -26.81 -5.26 -8.31
C LYS A 70 -25.33 -5.22 -7.84
N ASN A 71 -25.14 -4.86 -6.56
CA ASN A 71 -24.10 -5.35 -5.63
C ASN A 71 -22.75 -5.80 -6.25
N THR A 72 -22.15 -4.99 -7.12
CA THR A 72 -20.71 -5.11 -7.37
C THR A 72 -20.02 -4.32 -6.26
N ARG A 73 -19.28 -5.04 -5.43
CA ARG A 73 -18.53 -4.45 -4.33
C ARG A 73 -17.36 -3.69 -4.95
N LEU A 74 -17.53 -2.39 -5.15
CA LEU A 74 -16.52 -1.55 -5.81
C LEU A 74 -15.29 -1.38 -4.92
N ASP A 75 -14.12 -1.63 -5.46
CA ASP A 75 -12.83 -1.52 -4.78
C ASP A 75 -12.46 -0.06 -4.53
N ASN A 76 -11.64 0.21 -3.51
CA ASN A 76 -11.12 1.55 -3.22
C ASN A 76 -9.80 1.78 -3.95
N THR A 77 -9.50 3.03 -4.25
CA THR A 77 -8.12 3.44 -4.54
C THR A 77 -7.37 3.55 -3.22
N SER A 78 -6.12 3.07 -3.18
CA SER A 78 -5.25 3.15 -2.01
C SER A 78 -3.89 3.74 -2.38
N ILE A 79 -3.42 4.72 -1.60
CA ILE A 79 -2.11 5.36 -1.71
C ILE A 79 -1.38 5.11 -0.40
N CYS A 80 -0.38 4.23 -0.43
CA CYS A 80 0.44 3.87 0.72
C CYS A 80 1.71 4.72 0.75
N VAL A 81 2.03 5.30 1.92
CA VAL A 81 3.26 6.06 2.19
C VAL A 81 4.10 5.28 3.18
N VAL A 82 5.27 4.82 2.76
CA VAL A 82 6.14 3.98 3.57
C VAL A 82 7.56 4.51 3.56
N PHE A 83 8.12 4.63 4.74
CA PHE A 83 9.53 4.88 4.94
C PHE A 83 10.24 3.52 5.03
N VAL A 84 11.27 3.31 4.22
CA VAL A 84 12.07 2.07 4.21
C VAL A 84 13.54 2.37 4.49
N ASN A 85 14.17 1.53 5.31
CA ASN A 85 15.62 1.49 5.52
C ASN A 85 16.10 0.03 5.67
N GLU A 86 17.35 -0.17 6.06
CA GLU A 86 17.94 -1.51 6.29
C GLU A 86 17.29 -2.25 7.47
N ASP A 87 16.82 -1.53 8.50
CA ASP A 87 16.24 -2.12 9.71
C ASP A 87 14.77 -2.54 9.53
N GLY A 88 14.05 -1.91 8.60
CA GLY A 88 12.69 -2.27 8.30
C GLY A 88 11.85 -1.18 7.67
N TRP A 89 10.54 -1.30 7.85
CA TRP A 89 9.54 -0.47 7.19
C TRP A 89 8.69 0.24 8.24
N TYR A 90 8.48 1.53 8.03
CA TYR A 90 7.56 2.34 8.80
C TYR A 90 6.44 2.85 7.90
N VAL A 91 5.24 2.29 8.08
CA VAL A 91 4.04 2.68 7.33
C VAL A 91 3.48 3.95 7.96
N GLU A 92 3.77 5.08 7.34
CA GLU A 92 3.39 6.40 7.83
C GLU A 92 1.88 6.64 7.66
N ASN A 93 1.37 6.38 6.47
CA ASN A 93 -0.01 6.69 6.15
C ASN A 93 -0.53 5.84 5.00
N ILE A 94 -1.83 5.55 5.02
CA ILE A 94 -2.53 4.98 3.88
C ILE A 94 -3.76 5.85 3.58
N VAL A 95 -3.71 6.57 2.47
CA VAL A 95 -4.81 7.42 2.00
C VAL A 95 -5.66 6.58 1.06
N TYR A 96 -6.90 6.31 1.43
CA TYR A 96 -7.79 5.46 0.64
C TYR A 96 -9.18 6.06 0.50
N GLY A 97 -9.88 5.65 -0.55
CA GLY A 97 -11.24 6.08 -0.79
C GLY A 97 -11.71 5.77 -2.21
N ARG A 98 -12.91 6.28 -2.53
CA ARG A 98 -13.48 6.21 -3.87
C ARG A 98 -13.52 7.61 -4.43
N TRP A 99 -12.85 7.79 -5.55
CA TRP A 99 -12.60 9.10 -6.15
C TRP A 99 -12.81 9.02 -7.66
N THR A 100 -13.08 10.17 -8.28
CA THR A 100 -12.97 10.29 -9.74
C THR A 100 -11.50 10.20 -10.16
N VAL A 101 -11.27 10.17 -11.48
CA VAL A 101 -9.93 10.19 -12.07
C VAL A 101 -9.16 11.44 -11.62
N GLU A 102 -9.79 12.62 -11.68
CA GLU A 102 -9.19 13.91 -11.34
C GLU A 102 -8.89 14.01 -9.85
N GLU A 103 -9.82 13.56 -9.01
CA GLU A 103 -9.65 13.52 -7.55
C GLU A 103 -8.50 12.58 -7.18
N THR A 104 -8.39 11.43 -7.84
CA THR A 104 -7.29 10.47 -7.63
C THR A 104 -5.94 11.09 -8.00
N ALA A 105 -5.82 11.70 -9.19
CA ALA A 105 -4.62 12.42 -9.59
C ALA A 105 -4.26 13.53 -8.59
N GLN A 106 -5.27 14.25 -8.08
CA GLN A 106 -5.07 15.28 -7.08
C GLN A 106 -4.54 14.71 -5.75
N LYS A 107 -5.07 13.59 -5.28
CA LYS A 107 -4.60 12.91 -4.06
C LYS A 107 -3.17 12.41 -4.19
N ILE A 108 -2.83 11.77 -5.31
CA ILE A 108 -1.46 11.34 -5.59
C ILE A 108 -0.52 12.55 -5.57
N PHE A 109 -0.85 13.62 -6.30
CA PHE A 109 -0.02 14.83 -6.34
C PHE A 109 0.18 15.45 -4.96
N GLN A 110 -0.87 15.54 -4.15
CA GLN A 110 -0.80 16.07 -2.77
C GLN A 110 0.13 15.24 -1.90
N VAL A 111 -0.02 13.91 -1.92
CA VAL A 111 0.84 12.99 -1.17
C VAL A 111 2.30 13.15 -1.59
N VAL A 112 2.58 13.16 -2.90
CA VAL A 112 3.96 13.27 -3.39
C VAL A 112 4.57 14.64 -3.07
N ARG A 113 3.80 15.72 -3.15
CA ARG A 113 4.24 17.06 -2.74
C ARG A 113 4.60 17.12 -1.26
N ASP A 114 3.78 16.51 -0.41
CA ASP A 114 3.91 16.61 1.04
C ASP A 114 5.03 15.71 1.58
N TYR A 115 5.17 14.49 1.03
CA TYR A 115 6.15 13.50 1.49
C TYR A 115 7.45 13.48 0.69
N LYS A 116 7.46 14.02 -0.55
CA LYS A 116 8.63 14.04 -1.45
C LYS A 116 9.33 12.68 -1.55
N PRO A 117 8.61 11.61 -1.93
CA PRO A 117 9.18 10.28 -2.04
C PRO A 117 10.29 10.20 -3.08
N LEU A 118 11.22 9.26 -2.86
CA LEU A 118 12.26 8.90 -3.82
C LEU A 118 11.64 8.27 -5.07
N CYS A 119 10.61 7.44 -4.89
CA CYS A 119 9.93 6.76 -5.98
C CYS A 119 8.41 6.66 -5.71
N VAL A 120 7.63 6.85 -6.78
CA VAL A 120 6.17 6.68 -6.78
C VAL A 120 5.82 5.53 -7.71
N GLY A 121 5.36 4.41 -7.17
CA GLY A 121 4.86 3.30 -7.96
C GLY A 121 3.37 3.41 -8.20
N ILE A 122 2.93 3.23 -9.45
CA ILE A 122 1.52 3.06 -9.77
C ILE A 122 1.34 1.75 -10.52
N GLU A 123 0.36 0.96 -10.09
CA GLU A 123 0.00 -0.29 -10.76
C GLU A 123 -0.33 -0.06 -12.24
N ARG A 124 0.31 -0.80 -13.16
CA ARG A 124 -0.03 -0.71 -14.57
C ARG A 124 -1.35 -1.43 -14.88
N CYS A 125 -2.43 -0.66 -14.91
CA CYS A 125 -3.76 -1.10 -15.31
C CYS A 125 -4.45 -0.08 -16.23
N ILE A 126 -5.70 -0.34 -16.62
CA ILE A 126 -6.51 0.63 -17.38
C ILE A 126 -6.68 1.93 -16.57
N SER A 127 -6.84 1.81 -15.25
CA SER A 127 -7.01 2.96 -14.37
C SER A 127 -5.77 3.86 -14.35
N TYR A 128 -4.56 3.29 -14.39
CA TYR A 128 -3.31 4.05 -14.51
C TYR A 128 -3.31 4.94 -15.77
N GLN A 129 -3.70 4.39 -16.92
CA GLN A 129 -3.75 5.15 -18.17
C GLN A 129 -4.73 6.35 -18.11
N ALA A 130 -5.78 6.26 -17.28
CA ALA A 130 -6.72 7.36 -17.09
C ALA A 130 -6.20 8.45 -16.14
N VAL A 131 -5.44 8.08 -15.09
CA VAL A 131 -4.92 9.03 -14.08
C VAL A 131 -3.71 9.81 -14.56
N MET A 132 -2.89 9.20 -15.42
CA MET A 132 -1.64 9.81 -15.87
C MET A 132 -1.83 11.18 -16.55
N PRO A 133 -2.76 11.38 -17.51
CA PRO A 133 -2.94 12.69 -18.15
C PRO A 133 -3.26 13.84 -17.18
N PRO A 134 -4.26 13.76 -16.26
CA PRO A 134 -4.51 14.83 -15.30
C PRO A 134 -3.36 14.99 -14.30
N LEU A 135 -2.68 13.91 -13.90
CA LEU A 135 -1.53 13.99 -13.00
C LEU A 135 -0.37 14.77 -13.64
N LEU A 136 -0.05 14.47 -14.91
CA LEU A 136 0.96 15.20 -15.69
C LEU A 136 0.59 16.67 -15.91
N ASP A 137 -0.70 16.97 -16.09
CA ASP A 137 -1.17 18.35 -16.17
C ASP A 137 -0.97 19.11 -14.85
N MET A 138 -1.23 18.45 -13.71
CA MET A 138 -0.95 19.02 -12.39
C MET A 138 0.54 19.28 -12.16
N MET A 139 1.41 18.33 -12.54
CA MET A 139 2.87 18.52 -12.47
C MET A 139 3.32 19.75 -13.25
N ARG A 140 2.83 19.90 -14.49
CA ARG A 140 3.14 21.06 -15.36
C ARG A 140 2.66 22.38 -14.76
N ARG A 141 1.41 22.44 -14.29
CA ARG A 141 0.84 23.67 -13.70
C ARG A 141 1.57 24.13 -12.44
N ASN A 142 2.08 23.19 -11.65
CA ASN A 142 2.77 23.49 -10.40
C ASN A 142 4.30 23.54 -10.53
N ASN A 143 4.84 23.29 -11.73
CA ASN A 143 6.27 23.14 -11.98
C ASN A 143 6.95 22.17 -10.98
N PHE A 144 6.27 21.06 -10.67
CA PHE A 144 6.73 20.04 -9.75
C PHE A 144 6.58 18.67 -10.41
N PHE A 145 7.70 18.14 -10.87
CA PHE A 145 7.78 16.86 -11.57
C PHE A 145 8.41 15.81 -10.67
N PHE A 146 7.90 14.59 -10.76
CA PHE A 146 8.42 13.44 -10.05
C PHE A 146 8.34 12.21 -10.95
N HIS A 147 9.23 11.26 -10.70
CA HIS A 147 9.27 9.99 -11.44
C HIS A 147 8.13 9.09 -10.99
N ILE A 148 7.52 8.40 -11.95
CA ILE A 148 6.48 7.40 -11.73
C ILE A 148 6.98 6.08 -12.30
N GLU A 149 7.05 5.07 -11.45
CA GLU A 149 7.42 3.71 -11.80
C GLU A 149 6.16 2.88 -12.06
N GLU A 150 6.13 2.17 -13.19
CA GLU A 150 5.02 1.28 -13.53
C GLU A 150 5.20 -0.06 -12.82
N ILE A 151 4.30 -0.39 -11.88
CA ILE A 151 4.35 -1.67 -11.18
C ILE A 151 3.65 -2.75 -12.02
N LEU A 152 4.35 -3.85 -12.27
CA LEU A 152 3.86 -5.00 -13.03
C LEU A 152 3.56 -6.20 -12.14
N HIS A 153 2.63 -7.02 -12.59
CA HIS A 153 2.17 -8.20 -11.86
C HIS A 153 3.04 -9.45 -12.04
N ASN A 154 4.01 -9.45 -12.95
CA ASN A 154 4.94 -10.55 -13.25
C ASN A 154 4.29 -11.96 -13.31
N ASN A 155 3.02 -12.06 -13.73
CA ASN A 155 2.21 -13.29 -13.69
C ASN A 155 2.14 -13.99 -12.32
N VAL A 156 2.48 -13.30 -11.23
CA VAL A 156 2.36 -13.78 -9.87
C VAL A 156 0.94 -13.50 -9.37
N LYS A 157 0.32 -14.49 -8.72
CA LYS A 157 -1.01 -14.31 -8.15
C LYS A 157 -0.98 -13.29 -7.02
N LYS A 158 -2.05 -12.52 -6.87
CA LYS A 158 -2.18 -11.49 -5.82
C LYS A 158 -1.88 -12.04 -4.41
N ILE A 159 -2.45 -13.19 -4.08
CA ILE A 159 -2.24 -13.86 -2.78
C ILE A 159 -0.75 -14.12 -2.53
N ASP A 160 -0.05 -14.71 -3.51
CA ASP A 160 1.37 -15.04 -3.38
C ASP A 160 2.22 -13.77 -3.27
N ARG A 161 1.92 -12.73 -4.06
CA ARG A 161 2.60 -11.41 -3.98
C ARG A 161 2.52 -10.82 -2.57
N VAL A 162 1.30 -10.73 -2.02
CA VAL A 162 1.07 -10.15 -0.70
C VAL A 162 1.76 -10.95 0.39
N ILE A 163 1.66 -12.28 0.34
CA ILE A 163 2.31 -13.18 1.31
C ILE A 163 3.83 -12.99 1.29
N TRP A 164 4.45 -13.03 0.10
CA TRP A 164 5.89 -12.88 -0.05
C TRP A 164 6.39 -11.50 0.37
N ALA A 165 5.60 -10.46 0.11
CA ALA A 165 5.95 -9.09 0.49
C ALA A 165 5.79 -8.86 2.00
N LEU A 166 4.73 -9.36 2.64
CA LEU A 166 4.32 -8.86 3.95
C LEU A 166 4.42 -9.88 5.08
N GLN A 167 4.16 -11.17 4.84
CA GLN A 167 3.97 -12.15 5.93
C GLN A 167 5.20 -12.25 6.83
N GLY A 168 6.36 -12.58 6.25
CA GLY A 168 7.60 -12.71 7.01
C GLY A 168 8.04 -11.39 7.65
N ARG A 169 7.71 -10.24 7.05
CA ARG A 169 8.04 -8.92 7.60
C ARG A 169 7.20 -8.58 8.83
N PHE A 170 5.91 -8.88 8.81
CA PHE A 170 5.07 -8.73 10.00
C PHE A 170 5.47 -9.74 11.08
N GLU A 171 5.67 -11.01 10.73
CA GLU A 171 6.05 -12.06 11.69
C GLU A 171 7.34 -11.72 12.46
N ASN A 172 8.35 -11.17 11.77
CA ASN A 172 9.60 -10.75 12.40
C ASN A 172 9.55 -9.32 12.97
N GLY A 173 8.41 -8.64 12.84
CA GLY A 173 8.19 -7.28 13.33
C GLY A 173 9.11 -6.24 12.69
N ILE A 174 9.40 -6.43 11.40
CA ILE A 174 10.15 -5.54 10.50
C ILE A 174 9.26 -4.40 10.02
N ILE A 175 7.94 -4.62 9.93
CA ILE A 175 6.96 -3.56 9.64
C ILE A 175 6.44 -2.99 10.95
N THR A 176 6.48 -1.66 11.05
CA THR A 176 5.83 -0.88 12.11
C THR A 176 4.82 0.07 11.48
N LEU A 177 3.65 0.21 12.11
CA LEU A 177 2.56 1.06 11.64
C LEU A 177 2.50 2.36 12.47
N ASN A 178 2.38 3.50 11.80
CA ASN A 178 1.94 4.73 12.47
C ASN A 178 0.46 4.61 12.84
N LYS A 179 0.03 5.38 13.85
CA LYS A 179 -1.39 5.51 14.20
C LYS A 179 -2.07 6.52 13.28
N GLY A 180 -3.24 6.15 12.75
CA GLY A 180 -4.05 6.96 11.86
C GLY A 180 -5.43 6.36 11.62
N ALA A 181 -6.32 7.15 11.02
CA ALA A 181 -7.70 6.72 10.74
C ALA A 181 -7.78 5.47 9.83
N TRP A 182 -6.72 5.19 9.07
CA TRP A 182 -6.61 4.05 8.18
C TRP A 182 -6.35 2.72 8.88
N ASN A 183 -5.86 2.70 10.13
CA ASN A 183 -5.43 1.45 10.77
C ASN A 183 -6.56 0.44 10.92
N SER A 184 -7.74 0.86 11.41
CA SER A 184 -8.86 -0.08 11.62
C SER A 184 -9.26 -0.77 10.31
N ARG A 185 -9.29 -0.02 9.20
CA ARG A 185 -9.58 -0.56 7.88
C ARG A 185 -8.47 -1.48 7.40
N PHE A 186 -7.22 -1.04 7.45
CA PHE A 186 -6.07 -1.84 7.01
C PHE A 186 -5.96 -3.16 7.79
N LEU A 187 -6.11 -3.13 9.11
CA LEU A 187 -6.07 -4.33 9.95
C LEU A 187 -7.21 -5.29 9.62
N ASP A 188 -8.40 -4.77 9.31
CA ASP A 188 -9.53 -5.60 8.91
C ASP A 188 -9.26 -6.33 7.59
N GLU A 189 -8.66 -5.64 6.62
CA GLU A 189 -8.24 -6.24 5.34
C GLU A 189 -7.10 -7.25 5.56
N LEU A 190 -6.11 -6.91 6.39
CA LEU A 190 -4.94 -7.74 6.67
C LEU A 190 -5.31 -9.07 7.35
N PHE A 191 -6.15 -9.04 8.39
CA PHE A 191 -6.52 -10.25 9.15
C PHE A 191 -7.53 -11.15 8.42
N GLN A 192 -8.30 -10.59 7.49
CA GLN A 192 -9.23 -11.37 6.68
C GLN A 192 -8.61 -11.85 5.37
N PHE A 193 -7.41 -11.38 5.00
CA PHE A 193 -6.72 -11.85 3.81
C PHE A 193 -6.41 -13.35 3.91
N PRO A 194 -6.69 -14.18 2.89
CA PRO A 194 -7.08 -13.84 1.51
C PRO A 194 -8.58 -14.05 1.20
N ASP A 195 -9.50 -13.78 2.14
CA ASP A 195 -10.94 -13.91 1.90
C ASP A 195 -11.39 -13.06 0.70
N ILE A 196 -11.95 -13.74 -0.29
CA ILE A 196 -12.45 -13.16 -1.55
C ILE A 196 -13.60 -12.17 -1.29
N LEU A 197 -14.28 -12.31 -0.15
CA LEU A 197 -15.39 -11.44 0.24
C LEU A 197 -14.94 -10.15 0.93
N THR A 198 -13.64 -10.02 1.27
CA THR A 198 -13.05 -8.86 1.96
C THR A 198 -12.15 -8.06 1.04
N HIS A 199 -12.11 -6.74 1.23
CA HIS A 199 -11.33 -5.86 0.34
C HIS A 199 -9.88 -6.00 0.75
N ASP A 200 -8.98 -5.84 -0.21
CA ASP A 200 -7.54 -6.01 0.00
C ASP A 200 -6.75 -4.88 -0.65
N ASP A 201 -7.41 -3.78 -1.00
CA ASP A 201 -6.84 -2.61 -1.69
C ASP A 201 -5.67 -1.99 -0.88
N LEU A 202 -5.83 -1.84 0.45
CA LEU A 202 -4.78 -1.23 1.28
C LEU A 202 -3.60 -2.20 1.45
N VAL A 203 -3.90 -3.48 1.62
CA VAL A 203 -2.88 -4.54 1.75
C VAL A 203 -2.07 -4.69 0.47
N ASP A 204 -2.73 -4.62 -0.70
CA ASP A 204 -2.06 -4.73 -2.00
C ASP A 204 -1.16 -3.52 -2.27
N SER A 205 -1.66 -2.30 -2.00
CA SER A 205 -0.86 -1.08 -2.13
C SER A 205 0.40 -1.11 -1.25
N LEU A 206 0.32 -1.67 -0.03
CA LEU A 206 1.50 -1.85 0.82
C LEU A 206 2.45 -2.92 0.26
N ALA A 207 1.92 -4.02 -0.29
CA ALA A 207 2.74 -5.07 -0.89
C ALA A 207 3.58 -4.59 -2.08
N TYR A 208 3.09 -3.60 -2.84
CA TYR A 208 3.85 -3.00 -3.95
C TYR A 208 5.13 -2.28 -3.52
N ILE A 209 5.25 -1.84 -2.27
CA ILE A 209 6.47 -1.23 -1.73
C ILE A 209 7.67 -2.19 -1.85
N ASP A 210 7.45 -3.51 -1.80
CA ASP A 210 8.53 -4.51 -1.93
C ASP A 210 9.20 -4.43 -3.30
N GLN A 211 8.44 -4.11 -4.35
CA GLN A 211 9.00 -3.94 -5.70
C GLN A 211 9.75 -2.61 -5.82
N LEU A 212 9.18 -1.52 -5.29
CA LEU A 212 9.77 -0.18 -5.39
C LEU A 212 11.09 -0.05 -4.62
N ALA A 213 11.15 -0.62 -3.41
CA ALA A 213 12.37 -0.64 -2.62
C ALA A 213 13.47 -1.48 -3.31
N LYS A 214 13.13 -2.61 -3.95
CA LYS A 214 14.11 -3.43 -4.67
C LYS A 214 14.71 -2.70 -5.88
N VAL A 215 13.90 -2.03 -6.69
CA VAL A 215 14.37 -1.32 -7.90
C VAL A 215 15.40 -0.24 -7.53
N THR A 216 15.16 0.48 -6.44
CA THR A 216 16.05 1.56 -5.98
C THR A 216 17.36 1.05 -5.38
N TYR A 217 17.35 -0.04 -4.60
CA TYR A 217 18.59 -0.64 -4.10
C TYR A 217 19.34 -1.47 -5.17
N GLY A 218 18.62 -2.08 -6.12
CA GLY A 218 19.21 -2.85 -7.23
C GLY A 218 20.01 -1.98 -8.21
N GLY A 219 19.57 -0.74 -8.43
CA GLY A 219 20.28 0.25 -9.24
C GLY A 219 21.65 0.69 -8.68
N ASN A 220 22.00 0.31 -7.44
CA ASN A 220 23.31 0.60 -6.84
C ASN A 220 24.29 -0.58 -6.89
N TYR A 221 23.88 -1.79 -7.31
CA TYR A 221 24.74 -2.98 -7.28
C TYR A 221 24.92 -3.70 -8.63
N GLU A 222 24.05 -3.46 -9.60
CA GLU A 222 24.16 -4.07 -10.93
C GLU A 222 24.72 -3.09 -11.98
N GLU A 223 25.98 -2.67 -11.84
CA GLU A 223 26.84 -2.22 -12.97
C GLU A 223 28.32 -1.99 -12.56
N LEU A 224 28.88 -2.91 -11.76
CA LEU A 224 30.35 -2.99 -11.54
C LEU A 224 30.90 -4.40 -11.83
N SER A 225 30.19 -5.22 -12.60
CA SER A 225 30.65 -6.58 -12.92
C SER A 225 31.32 -6.74 -14.28
N ASP A 226 31.40 -5.72 -15.12
CA ASP A 226 32.22 -5.73 -16.35
C ASP A 226 32.92 -4.38 -16.56
N PHE A 227 33.82 -4.01 -15.63
CA PHE A 227 34.81 -2.97 -15.93
C PHE A 227 35.90 -3.58 -16.81
N GLU A 228 35.67 -3.62 -18.12
CA GLU A 228 36.75 -3.85 -19.08
C GLU A 228 37.55 -2.56 -19.23
N ILE A 229 38.78 -2.56 -18.71
CA ILE A 229 39.74 -1.48 -18.92
C ILE A 229 39.99 -1.35 -20.43
N ILE A 230 39.47 -0.27 -21.05
CA ILE A 230 39.69 -0.01 -22.47
C ILE A 230 41.13 0.49 -22.70
N ASP A 231 41.73 1.14 -21.70
CA ASP A 231 43.11 1.65 -21.77
C ASP A 231 43.86 1.47 -20.43
N SER A 232 44.91 0.65 -20.46
CA SER A 232 45.81 0.35 -19.32
C SER A 232 46.58 1.56 -18.76
N VAL A 233 46.56 2.73 -19.42
CA VAL A 233 47.22 3.96 -18.94
C VAL A 233 46.22 5.01 -18.47
N ALA A 234 45.06 5.14 -19.12
CA ALA A 234 44.11 6.22 -18.85
C ALA A 234 42.89 5.81 -18.00
N GLY A 235 42.62 4.50 -17.84
CA GLY A 235 41.64 4.00 -16.87
C GLY A 235 40.22 4.54 -17.02
N TYR A 236 39.63 4.45 -18.23
CA TYR A 236 38.18 4.50 -18.40
C TYR A 236 37.64 3.08 -18.64
#